data_AF-A0A1F8XB87-F1
#
_entry.id   AF-A0A1F8XB87-F1
#
_cell.length_a   1.000
_cell.length_b   1.000
_cell.length_c   1.000
_cell.angle_alpha   90.00
_cell.angle_beta   90.00
_cell.angle_gamma   90.00
#
_symmetry.space_group_name_H-M   'P 1'
#
loop_
_entity.id
_entity.type
_entity.pdbx_description
1 polymer ?
#
loop_
_entity_poly.entity_id
_entity_poly.type
_entity_poly.pdbx_seq_one_letter_code
_entity_poly.pdbx_strand_id
1 'polypeptide(L)' 'MPGLGKAFIIIGVALIIIGLLVAYGPRVPFLGKLPGDIYIKRDNFVFYFPLATSVIVSIILTLIIYLFTRR' A
#
# COMPACT_ATOMS: atom_id res chain seq x y z
N MET A 1 -2.14 -24.28 18.67
CA MET A 1 -2.02 -22.80 18.59
C MET A 1 -1.48 -22.27 17.23
N PRO A 2 -1.91 -22.77 16.05
CA PRO A 2 -1.44 -22.25 14.75
C PRO A 2 -2.10 -20.92 14.33
N GLY A 3 -3.13 -20.44 15.05
CA GLY A 3 -3.77 -19.14 14.78
C GLY A 3 -2.91 -17.94 15.22
N LEU A 4 -2.29 -18.04 16.40
CA LEU A 4 -1.49 -16.98 17.02
C LEU A 4 -0.23 -16.65 16.21
N GLY A 5 0.49 -17.66 15.71
CA GLY A 5 1.67 -17.45 14.87
C GLY A 5 1.35 -16.70 13.58
N LYS A 6 0.23 -17.03 12.91
CA LYS A 6 -0.19 -16.29 11.70
C LYS A 6 -0.58 -14.85 12.03
N ALA A 7 -1.29 -14.62 13.14
CA ALA A 7 -1.67 -13.28 13.59
C ALA A 7 -0.44 -12.38 13.81
N PHE A 8 0.62 -12.89 14.45
CA PHE A 8 1.86 -12.14 14.64
C PHE A 8 2.56 -11.79 13.32
N ILE A 9 2.58 -12.70 12.35
CA ILE A 9 3.14 -12.43 11.02
C ILE A 9 2.41 -11.28 10.34
N ILE A 10 1.07 -11.28 10.40
CA ILE A 10 0.25 -10.24 9.76
C ILE A 10 0.45 -8.88 10.43
N ILE A 11 0.47 -8.86 11.76
CA ILE A 11 0.72 -7.64 12.52
C ILE A 11 2.12 -7.09 12.18
N GLY A 12 3.13 -7.96 12.08
CA GLY A 12 4.48 -7.57 11.68
C GLY A 12 4.52 -6.96 10.28
N VAL A 13 3.87 -7.57 9.29
CA VAL A 13 3.78 -7.04 7.92
C VAL A 13 3.04 -5.70 7.90
N ALA A 14 1.93 -5.58 8.62
CA ALA A 14 1.17 -4.33 8.71
C ALA A 14 2.01 -3.19 9.33
N LEU A 15 2.75 -3.49 10.40
CA LEU A 15 3.66 -2.52 11.03
C LEU A 15 4.80 -2.09 10.11
N ILE A 16 5.36 -3.00 9.31
CA ILE A 16 6.38 -2.66 8.30
C ILE A 16 5.79 -1.72 7.24
N ILE A 17 4.58 -2.01 6.72
CA ILE A 17 3.91 -1.15 5.74
C ILE A 17 3.66 0.25 6.32
N ILE A 18 3.11 0.34 7.53
CA ILE A 18 2.86 1.61 8.22
C ILE A 18 4.18 2.34 8.49
N GLY A 19 5.22 1.64 8.95
CA GLY A 19 6.53 2.20 9.20
C GLY A 19 7.18 2.77 7.93
N LEU A 20 7.05 2.07 6.80
CA LEU A 20 7.51 2.57 5.50
C LEU A 20 6.71 3.80 5.06
N LEU A 21 5.38 3.78 5.20
CA LEU A 21 4.53 4.93 4.89
C LEU A 21 4.86 6.16 5.76
N VAL A 22 5.17 5.99 7.04
CA VAL A 22 5.53 7.11 7.93
C VAL A 22 6.97 7.58 7.72
N ALA A 23 7.92 6.66 7.55
CA ALA A 23 9.33 6.99 7.41
C ALA A 23 9.66 7.63 6.05
N TYR A 24 9.06 7.11 4.99
CA TYR A 24 9.29 7.59 3.64
C TYR A 24 8.20 8.53 3.18
N GLY A 25 6.99 8.47 3.73
CA GLY A 25 5.87 9.32 3.34
C GLY A 25 6.22 10.81 3.21
N PRO A 26 6.64 11.48 4.28
CA PRO A 26 6.97 12.90 4.23
C PRO A 26 8.17 13.23 3.33
N ARG A 27 9.02 12.23 3.01
CA ARG A 27 10.26 12.37 2.24
C ARG A 27 10.12 11.94 0.78
N VAL A 28 8.98 11.39 0.36
CA VAL A 28 8.72 11.15 -1.05
C VAL A 28 8.13 12.45 -1.61
N PRO A 29 8.85 13.23 -2.43
CA PRO A 29 8.29 14.42 -3.10
C PRO A 29 7.16 14.09 -4.11
N PHE A 30 6.74 12.82 -4.17
CA PHE A 30 5.78 12.20 -5.07
C PHE A 30 4.65 11.45 -4.33
N LEU A 31 4.35 11.72 -3.05
CA LEU A 31 3.05 11.28 -2.52
C LEU A 31 1.93 12.04 -3.21
N GLY A 32 1.20 11.33 -4.07
CA GLY A 32 0.31 11.92 -5.06
C GLY A 32 0.82 11.88 -6.50
N LYS A 33 2.03 11.33 -6.73
CA LYS A 33 2.67 11.18 -8.04
C LYS A 33 3.65 10.01 -8.05
N LEU A 34 3.35 8.86 -7.42
CA LEU A 34 4.24 7.70 -7.58
C LEU A 34 4.46 7.45 -9.09
N PRO A 35 5.66 7.05 -9.55
CA PRO A 35 5.86 6.72 -10.96
C PRO A 35 4.83 5.64 -11.37
N GLY A 36 3.79 6.03 -12.11
CA GLY A 36 2.61 5.21 -12.42
C GLY A 36 1.27 5.83 -12.03
N ASP A 37 1.22 6.76 -11.06
CA ASP A 37 0.03 7.56 -10.75
C ASP A 37 -0.16 8.67 -11.79
N ILE A 38 -1.35 8.75 -12.38
CA ILE A 38 -1.67 9.76 -13.39
C ILE A 38 -2.07 11.04 -12.66
N TYR A 39 -1.18 12.03 -12.69
CA TYR A 39 -1.44 13.36 -12.16
C TYR A 39 -1.47 14.39 -13.28
N ILE A 40 -2.66 14.87 -13.63
CA ILE A 40 -2.87 15.88 -14.66
C ILE A 40 -3.30 17.17 -13.96
N LYS A 41 -2.47 18.22 -14.06
CA LYS A 41 -2.77 19.55 -13.54
C LYS A 41 -2.88 20.55 -14.71
N ARG A 42 -4.02 21.21 -14.80
CA ARG A 42 -4.33 22.37 -15.66
C ARG A 42 -4.76 23.56 -14.77
N ASP A 43 -4.79 24.76 -15.35
CA ASP A 43 -4.97 26.02 -14.62
C ASP A 43 -6.16 26.05 -13.64
N ASN A 44 -7.27 25.36 -13.96
CA ASN A 44 -8.44 25.21 -13.07
C ASN A 44 -8.86 23.74 -12.82
N PHE A 45 -8.01 22.76 -13.15
CA PHE A 45 -8.39 21.34 -13.05
C PHE A 45 -7.23 20.47 -12.57
N VAL A 46 -7.50 19.66 -11.55
CA VAL A 46 -6.56 18.66 -11.02
C VAL A 46 -7.22 17.30 -11.08
N PHE A 47 -6.65 16.39 -11.85
CA PHE A 47 -7.05 14.98 -11.89
C PHE A 47 -5.92 14.12 -11.35
N TYR A 48 -6.22 13.38 -10.29
CA TYR A 48 -5.30 12.44 -9.66
C TYR A 48 -5.89 11.03 -9.74
N PHE A 49 -5.16 10.12 -10.37
CA PHE A 49 -5.54 8.72 -10.47
C PHE A 49 -4.40 7.82 -9.95
N PRO A 50 -4.54 7.26 -8.75
CA PRO A 50 -3.47 6.57 -8.02
C PRO A 50 -3.27 5.11 -8.47
N LEU A 51 -2.99 4.88 -9.74
CA LEU A 51 -2.83 3.55 -10.34
C LEU A 51 -1.81 2.66 -9.62
N ALA A 52 -0.61 3.18 -9.38
CA ALA A 52 0.46 2.40 -8.76
C ALA A 52 0.08 2.04 -7.31
N THR A 53 -0.52 2.98 -6.61
CA THR A 53 -1.01 2.77 -5.23
C THR A 53 -2.09 1.68 -5.20
N SER A 54 -3.08 1.73 -6.10
CA SER A 54 -4.14 0.74 -6.18
C SER A 54 -3.61 -0.68 -6.46
N VAL A 55 -2.61 -0.80 -7.35
CA VAL A 55 -1.97 -2.09 -7.65
C VAL A 55 -1.22 -2.66 -6.44
N ILE A 56 -0.44 -1.84 -5.74
CA ILE A 56 0.30 -2.26 -4.55
C ILE A 56 -0.67 -2.73 -3.45
N VAL A 57 -1.72 -1.95 -3.19
CA VAL A 57 -2.75 -2.31 -2.20
C VAL A 57 -3.43 -3.62 -2.59
N SER A 58 -3.77 -3.79 -3.87
CA SER A 58 -4.38 -5.04 -4.35
C SER A 58 -3.48 -6.25 -4.15
N ILE A 59 -2.20 -6.17 -4.50
CA ILE A 59 -1.24 -7.28 -4.33
C ILE A 59 -1.11 -7.65 -2.85
N ILE A 60 -0.99 -6.67 -1.96
CA ILE A 60 -0.90 -6.91 -0.51
C ILE A 60 -2.16 -7.60 0.00
N LEU A 61 -3.34 -7.09 -0.38
CA LEU A 61 -4.62 -7.65 0.04
C LEU A 61 -4.80 -9.08 -0.47
N THR A 62 -4.46 -9.33 -1.74
CA THR A 62 -4.47 -10.66 -2.35
C THR A 62 -3.51 -11.61 -1.63
N LEU A 63 -2.30 -11.17 -1.29
CA LEU A 63 -1.32 -12.00 -0.58
C LEU A 63 -1.81 -12.36 0.83
N ILE A 64 -2.40 -11.40 1.54
CA ILE A 64 -3.02 -11.61 2.84
C ILE A 64 -4.13 -12.66 2.72
N ILE A 65 -5.10 -12.44 1.84
CA ILE A 65 -6.23 -13.37 1.62
C ILE A 65 -5.71 -14.75 1.24
N TYR A 66 -4.75 -14.84 0.32
CA TYR A 66 -4.16 -16.10 -0.12
C TYR A 66 -3.52 -16.89 1.04
N LEU A 67 -2.76 -16.23 1.93
CA LEU A 67 -2.16 -16.86 3.10
C LEU A 67 -3.19 -17.33 4.14
N PHE A 68 -4.34 -16.69 4.18
CA PHE A 68 -5.46 -17.06 5.06
C PHE A 68 -6.35 -18.16 4.48
N THR A 69 -6.65 -18.09 3.19
CA THR A 69 -7.56 -19.00 2.48
C THR A 69 -6.89 -20.32 2.13
N ARG A 70 -5.57 -20.38 1.93
CA ARG A 70 -4.85 -21.63 1.62
C ARG A 70 -4.60 -22.52 2.87
N ARG A 71 -5.52 -22.51 3.83
CA ARG A 71 -5.56 -23.49 4.94
C ARG A 71 -6.41 -24.69 4.54
#